data_AF-A0A0X1T6T8-F1
#
_entry.id   AF-A0A0X1T6T8-F1
#
_cell.length_a   1.000
_cell.length_b   1.000
_cell.length_c   1.000
_cell.angle_alpha   90.00
_cell.angle_beta   90.00
_cell.angle_gamma   90.00
#
_symmetry.space_group_name_H-M   'P 1'
#
loop_
_entity.id
_entity.type
_entity.pdbx_description
1 polymer ?
#
loop_
_entity_poly.entity_id
_entity_poly.type
_entity_poly.pdbx_seq_one_letter_code
_entity_poly.pdbx_strand_id
1 'polypeptide(L)'
;MPARELQKQLNTLREQLKQNPPLSRAERANLRELMRQIELQLELETATQDSSLADGVNLAVERFELEHPAIAGTLRNIVQTLGNIGI
;
A
#
# COMPACT_ATOMS: atom_id res chain seq x y z
N MET A 1 17.89 -1.45 0.54
CA MET A 1 17.37 -0.10 0.20
C MET A 1 15.85 -0.17 0.36
N PRO A 2 15.25 0.65 1.24
CA PRO A 2 13.83 0.55 1.59
C PRO A 2 12.88 0.76 0.40
N ALA A 3 13.24 1.62 -0.55
CA ALA A 3 12.49 1.82 -1.80
C ALA A 3 12.33 0.52 -2.64
N ARG A 4 13.37 -0.33 -2.70
CA ARG A 4 13.28 -1.62 -3.42
C ARG A 4 12.34 -2.61 -2.75
N GLU A 5 12.29 -2.59 -1.42
CA GLU A 5 11.39 -3.45 -0.65
C GLU A 5 9.93 -2.98 -0.83
N LEU A 6 9.69 -1.67 -0.79
CA LEU A 6 8.37 -1.08 -1.05
C LEU A 6 7.85 -1.48 -2.43
N GLN A 7 8.70 -1.39 -3.45
CA GLN A 7 8.34 -1.80 -4.82
C GLN A 7 8.02 -3.30 -4.92
N LYS A 8 8.71 -4.15 -4.16
CA LYS A 8 8.40 -5.59 -4.10
C LYS A 8 7.03 -5.83 -3.47
N GLN A 9 6.72 -5.14 -2.37
CA GLN A 9 5.42 -5.26 -1.69
C GLN A 9 4.26 -4.75 -2.57
N LEU A 10 4.45 -3.64 -3.29
CA LEU A 10 3.47 -3.15 -4.27
C LEU A 10 3.21 -4.18 -5.38
N ASN A 11 4.27 -4.84 -5.89
CA ASN A 11 4.10 -5.92 -6.85
C ASN A 11 3.30 -7.09 -6.25
N THR A 12 3.60 -7.50 -5.01
CA THR A 12 2.83 -8.53 -4.31
C THR A 12 1.34 -8.15 -4.18
N LEU A 13 1.06 -6.91 -3.76
CA LEU A 13 -0.31 -6.40 -3.65
C LEU A 13 -1.03 -6.41 -5.03
N ARG A 14 -0.32 -6.05 -6.09
CA ARG A 14 -0.85 -6.07 -7.46
C ARG A 14 -1.18 -7.48 -7.93
N GLU A 15 -0.33 -8.46 -7.63
CA GLU A 15 -0.59 -9.87 -7.94
C GLU A 15 -1.80 -10.39 -7.13
N GLN A 16 -1.90 -10.04 -5.84
CA GLN A 16 -3.08 -10.39 -5.02
C GLN A 16 -4.36 -9.81 -5.61
N LEU A 17 -4.34 -8.56 -6.10
CA LEU A 17 -5.50 -7.96 -6.76
C LEU A 17 -5.86 -8.62 -8.09
N LYS A 18 -4.86 -9.10 -8.85
CA LYS A 18 -5.09 -9.86 -10.11
C LYS A 18 -5.78 -11.19 -9.88
N GLN A 19 -5.59 -11.81 -8.71
CA GLN A 19 -6.32 -13.02 -8.33
C GLN A 19 -7.83 -12.78 -8.13
N ASN A 20 -8.31 -11.54 -8.33
CA ASN A 20 -9.70 -11.13 -8.19
C ASN A 20 -10.31 -11.61 -6.86
N PRO A 21 -9.70 -11.29 -5.71
CA PRO A 21 -10.33 -11.53 -4.42
C PRO A 21 -11.69 -10.82 -4.36
N PRO A 22 -12.63 -11.30 -3.52
CA PRO A 22 -13.99 -10.78 -3.42
C PRO A 22 -14.02 -9.41 -2.72
N LEU A 23 -13.40 -8.42 -3.37
CA LEU A 23 -13.34 -7.02 -2.96
C LEU A 23 -14.44 -6.25 -3.68
N SER A 24 -15.08 -5.33 -2.97
CA SER A 24 -15.99 -4.35 -3.55
C SER A 24 -15.28 -3.44 -4.54
N ARG A 25 -16.05 -2.82 -5.44
CA ARG A 25 -15.50 -1.88 -6.44
C ARG A 25 -14.80 -0.70 -5.78
N ALA A 26 -15.34 -0.21 -4.66
CA ALA A 26 -14.76 0.87 -3.86
C ALA A 26 -13.42 0.46 -3.23
N GLU A 27 -13.35 -0.73 -2.65
CA GLU A 27 -12.12 -1.26 -2.03
C GLU A 27 -11.00 -1.42 -3.05
N ARG A 28 -11.30 -2.01 -4.21
CA ARG A 28 -10.31 -2.12 -5.30
C ARG A 28 -9.90 -0.75 -5.85
N ALA A 29 -10.81 0.22 -5.89
CA ALA A 29 -10.47 1.57 -6.32
C ALA A 29 -9.51 2.23 -5.32
N ASN A 30 -9.82 2.16 -4.03
CA ASN A 30 -8.98 2.69 -2.94
C ASN A 30 -7.57 2.07 -2.95
N LEU A 31 -7.47 0.74 -3.05
CA LEU A 31 -6.18 0.06 -3.12
C LEU A 31 -5.36 0.48 -4.35
N ARG A 32 -6.02 0.68 -5.50
CA ARG A 32 -5.34 1.16 -6.72
C ARG A 32 -4.87 2.59 -6.61
N GLU A 33 -5.64 3.44 -5.93
CA GLU A 33 -5.25 4.82 -5.67
C GLU A 33 -4.04 4.89 -4.72
N LEU A 34 -4.08 4.15 -3.61
CA LEU A 34 -2.95 4.04 -2.67
C LEU A 34 -1.68 3.53 -3.37
N MET A 35 -1.78 2.46 -4.16
CA MET A 35 -0.63 1.96 -4.94
C MET A 35 -0.06 3.04 -5.85
N ARG A 36 -0.91 3.76 -6.58
CA ARG A 36 -0.47 4.83 -7.50
C ARG A 36 0.22 5.97 -6.75
N GLN A 37 -0.32 6.38 -5.60
CA GLN A 37 0.29 7.42 -4.78
C GLN A 37 1.67 7.00 -4.26
N ILE A 38 1.80 5.75 -3.81
CA ILE A 38 3.09 5.20 -3.35
C ILE A 38 4.09 5.13 -4.51
N GLU A 39 3.66 4.67 -5.70
CA GLU A 39 4.52 4.64 -6.89
C GLU A 39 5.01 6.05 -7.26
N LEU A 40 4.11 7.04 -7.22
CA LEU A 40 4.47 8.43 -7.50
C LEU A 40 5.51 8.97 -6.51
N GLN A 41 5.36 8.69 -5.22
CA GLN A 41 6.36 9.07 -4.20
C GLN A 41 7.70 8.36 -4.43
N LEU A 42 7.67 7.11 -4.89
CA LEU A 42 8.88 6.35 -5.21
C LEU A 42 9.62 6.94 -6.43
N GLU A 43 8.88 7.36 -7.46
CA GLU A 43 9.42 7.92 -8.69
C GLU A 43 9.96 9.34 -8.52
N LEU A 44 9.28 10.16 -7.72
CA LEU A 44 9.70 11.54 -7.53
C LEU A 44 10.98 11.65 -6.70
N GLU A 45 11.43 10.58 -6.03
CA GLU A 45 12.50 10.58 -5.01
C GLU A 45 12.29 11.67 -3.93
N THR A 46 11.12 12.30 -3.93
CA THR A 46 10.77 13.37 -3.02
C THR A 46 10.20 12.71 -1.78
N ALA A 47 10.98 12.75 -0.70
CA ALA A 47 10.49 12.64 0.66
C ALA A 47 9.60 13.86 1.02
N THR A 48 8.65 14.21 0.17
CA THR A 48 7.49 14.95 0.63
C THR A 48 6.83 14.04 1.63
N GLN A 49 6.95 14.41 2.91
CA GLN A 49 6.30 13.76 4.05
C GLN A 49 4.79 13.86 3.87
N ASP A 50 4.26 13.08 2.95
CA ASP A 50 2.84 12.91 2.76
C ASP A 50 2.41 11.92 3.84
N SER A 51 2.36 12.42 5.07
CA SER A 51 1.96 11.65 6.26
C SER A 51 0.56 11.07 6.05
N SER A 52 -0.24 11.76 5.22
CA SER A 52 -1.57 11.30 4.79
C SER A 52 -1.51 10.00 3.99
N LEU A 53 -0.40 9.68 3.30
CA LEU A 53 -0.22 8.42 2.61
C LEU A 53 -0.07 7.26 3.60
N ALA A 54 0.81 7.41 4.60
CA ALA A 54 1.00 6.39 5.64
C ALA A 54 -0.31 6.16 6.42
N ASP A 55 -1.02 7.23 6.79
CA ASP A 55 -2.34 7.16 7.41
C ASP A 55 -3.38 6.46 6.52
N GLY A 56 -3.41 6.78 5.22
CA GLY A 56 -4.33 6.16 4.26
C GLY A 56 -4.10 4.66 4.09
N VAL A 57 -2.83 4.24 4.03
CA VAL A 57 -2.48 2.81 3.99
C VAL A 57 -2.81 2.15 5.34
N ASN A 58 -2.58 2.80 6.48
CA ASN A 58 -2.92 2.24 7.79
C ASN A 58 -4.44 2.03 7.95
N LEU A 59 -5.26 2.99 7.52
CA LEU A 59 -6.72 2.83 7.49
C LEU A 59 -7.15 1.67 6.59
N ALA A 60 -6.45 1.45 5.47
CA ALA A 60 -6.69 0.29 4.64
C ALA A 60 -6.33 -1.01 5.37
N VAL A 61 -5.22 -1.08 6.10
CA VAL A 61 -4.86 -2.25 6.93
C VAL A 61 -6.01 -2.61 7.88
N GLU A 62 -6.51 -1.64 8.65
CA GLU A 62 -7.59 -1.86 9.63
C GLU A 62 -8.86 -2.41 8.98
N ARG A 63 -9.22 -1.89 7.79
CA ARG A 63 -10.39 -2.36 7.04
C ARG A 63 -10.21 -3.77 6.51
N PHE A 64 -9.03 -4.07 5.96
CA PHE A 64 -8.75 -5.35 5.33
C PHE A 64 -8.36 -6.45 6.33
N GLU A 65 -8.03 -6.14 7.59
CA GLU A 65 -7.53 -7.13 8.56
C GLU A 65 -8.53 -8.25 8.83
N LEU A 66 -9.83 -7.93 8.85
CA LEU A 66 -10.90 -8.90 9.11
C LEU A 66 -11.31 -9.69 7.86
N GLU A 67 -11.48 -9.00 6.73
CA GLU A 67 -12.04 -9.60 5.51
C GLU A 67 -10.98 -10.16 4.56
N HIS A 68 -9.77 -9.59 4.59
CA HIS A 68 -8.69 -9.87 3.64
C HIS A 68 -7.30 -9.89 4.31
N PRO A 69 -7.02 -10.86 5.20
CA PRO A 69 -5.80 -10.85 6.02
C PRO A 69 -4.50 -10.88 5.20
N ALA A 70 -4.50 -11.49 4.01
CA ALA A 70 -3.34 -11.49 3.11
C ALA A 70 -3.03 -10.09 2.53
N ILE A 71 -4.08 -9.33 2.20
CA ILE A 71 -3.96 -7.95 1.70
C ILE A 71 -3.51 -7.05 2.84
N ALA A 72 -4.15 -7.16 4.02
CA ALA A 72 -3.78 -6.41 5.21
C ALA A 72 -2.31 -6.63 5.62
N GLY A 73 -1.84 -7.88 5.59
CA GLY A 73 -0.43 -8.18 5.85
C GLY A 73 0.52 -7.50 4.85
N THR A 74 0.14 -7.42 3.58
CA THR A 74 0.93 -6.73 2.56
C THR A 74 0.94 -5.21 2.79
N LEU A 75 -0.22 -4.62 3.10
CA LEU A 75 -0.34 -3.19 3.42
C LEU A 75 0.43 -2.80 4.70
N ARG A 76 0.47 -3.68 5.71
CA ARG A 76 1.23 -3.44 6.95
C ARG A 76 2.73 -3.34 6.69
N ASN A 77 3.24 -4.21 5.82
CA ASN A 77 4.64 -4.14 5.39
C ASN A 77 4.92 -2.83 4.62
N ILE A 78 3.95 -2.38 3.81
CA ILE A 78 4.03 -1.10 3.07
C ILE A 78 4.12 0.07 4.05
N VAL A 79 3.21 0.19 5.03
CA VAL A 79 3.25 1.24 6.07
C VAL A 79 4.59 1.24 6.80
N GLN A 80 5.07 0.07 7.22
CA GLN A 80 6.35 -0.03 7.92
C GLN A 80 7.51 0.46 7.05
N THR A 81 7.47 0.15 5.75
CA THR A 81 8.51 0.57 4.81
C THR A 81 8.43 2.07 4.51
N LEU A 82 7.23 2.63 4.39
CA LEU A 82 6.99 4.08 4.28
C LEU A 82 7.59 4.83 5.48
N GLY A 83 7.28 4.37 6.71
CA GLY A 83 7.84 4.97 7.92
C GLY A 83 9.38 4.87 8.00
N ASN A 84 9.96 3.77 7.50
CA ASN A 84 11.42 3.62 7.40
C ASN A 84 12.06 4.56 6.36
N ILE A 85 11.29 5.08 5.40
CA ILE A 85 11.73 6.09 4.41
C ILE A 85 11.52 7.51 4.96
N GLY A 86 10.82 7.64 6.09
CA GLY A 86 10.48 8.93 6.71
C GLY A 86 9.19 9.55 6.16
N ILE A 87 8.29 8.71 5.62
CA ILE A 87 6.96 9.08 5.11
C ILE A 87 5.89 8.67 6.13
#